data_AF-A0A645AIR4-F1
#
_entry.id   AF-A0A645AIR4-F1
#
_cell.length_a   1.000
_cell.length_b   1.000
_cell.length_c   1.000
_cell.angle_alpha   90.00
_cell.angle_beta   90.00
_cell.angle_gamma   90.00
#
_symmetry.space_group_name_H-M   'P 1'
#
loop_
_entity.id
_entity.type
_entity.pdbx_description
1 polymer ?
#
loop_
_entity_poly.entity_id
_entity_poly.type
_entity_poly.pdbx_seq_one_letter_code
_entity_poly.pdbx_strand_id
1 'polypeptide(L)'
;MMMRSRYCTLLLFSFCLLFAGCRKNGPSLDQLALQGDFEKLERAASDDFSATYQKSSLYYVALAQERLGKLKEAASSLHLYLAMTGKQGASAAAAQLAVLLGNRVGDAELVIDMGLLLEEKQALDERTAKELYQALLSRTRTDDAHRIFTTYLKETIDSFAYATVLVEAKASFSLVKQAFSSLSDEHAVTLLQYASSMENGVQRAYDYFVFALSYENRILDGTMKKNLYTALARFASQADQRVQANKYQSLANTLP
;
A
#
# COMPACT_ATOMS: atom_id res chain seq x y z
N MET A 1 77.98 6.94 8.95
CA MET A 1 76.91 7.45 8.07
C MET A 1 75.72 6.49 8.11
N MET A 2 74.99 6.41 9.23
CA MET A 2 73.85 5.46 9.35
C MET A 2 72.78 5.89 10.38
N MET A 3 72.95 7.03 11.05
CA MET A 3 71.94 7.57 11.98
C MET A 3 70.96 8.55 11.33
N ARG A 4 71.35 9.31 10.30
CA ARG A 4 70.46 10.31 9.64
C ARG A 4 69.23 9.71 8.93
N SER A 5 69.33 8.47 8.44
CA SER A 5 68.22 7.79 7.76
C SER A 5 67.10 7.34 8.70
N ARG A 6 67.39 7.12 10.00
CA ARG A 6 66.40 6.64 10.99
C ARG A 6 65.54 7.77 11.57
N TYR A 7 66.06 8.99 11.60
CA TYR A 7 65.30 10.17 12.04
C TYR A 7 64.30 10.66 10.99
N CYS A 8 64.63 10.53 9.69
CA CYS A 8 63.71 10.90 8.62
C CYS A 8 62.49 9.97 8.54
N THR A 9 62.66 8.67 8.78
CA THR A 9 61.54 7.71 8.82
C THR A 9 60.65 7.87 10.05
N LEU A 10 61.21 8.24 11.21
CA LEU A 10 60.43 8.54 12.41
C LEU A 10 59.66 9.86 12.30
N LEU A 11 60.22 10.87 11.62
CA LEU A 11 59.50 12.12 11.31
C LEU A 11 58.36 11.88 10.32
N LEU A 12 58.55 11.03 9.31
CA LEU A 12 57.48 10.61 8.38
C LEU A 12 56.36 9.83 9.09
N PHE A 13 56.69 8.95 10.04
CA PHE A 13 55.68 8.24 10.85
C PHE A 13 54.91 9.18 11.79
N SER A 14 55.59 10.18 12.37
CA SER A 14 54.96 11.23 13.18
C SER A 14 54.08 12.17 12.35
N PHE A 15 54.42 12.40 11.08
CA PHE A 15 53.62 13.24 10.18
C PHE A 15 52.37 12.50 9.66
N CYS A 16 52.46 11.19 9.39
CA CYS A 16 51.30 10.37 9.02
C CYS A 16 50.26 10.22 10.15
N LEU A 17 50.69 10.27 11.42
CA LEU A 17 49.78 10.25 12.58
C LEU A 17 49.11 11.61 12.86
N LEU A 18 49.66 12.71 12.34
CA LEU A 18 49.04 14.05 12.42
C LEU A 18 48.04 14.32 11.28
N PHE A 19 48.08 13.54 10.19
CA PHE A 19 47.08 13.56 9.13
C PHE A 19 45.89 12.61 9.36
N ALA A 20 45.87 11.88 10.48
CA ALA A 20 44.63 11.36 11.06
C ALA A 20 43.86 12.55 11.65
N GLY A 21 43.38 13.41 10.75
CA GLY A 21 42.70 14.64 11.10
C GLY A 21 41.59 14.34 12.08
N CYS A 22 41.48 15.17 13.12
CA CYS A 22 40.24 15.39 13.80
C CYS A 22 39.20 15.74 12.72
N ARG A 23 38.46 14.74 12.22
CA ARG A 23 37.23 14.97 11.46
C ARG A 23 36.40 15.83 12.38
N LYS A 24 36.29 17.11 12.03
CA LYS A 24 35.36 18.04 12.67
C LYS A 24 34.03 17.28 12.68
N ASN A 25 33.48 17.00 13.86
CA ASN A 25 32.22 16.29 14.00
C ASN A 25 31.15 17.14 13.30
N GLY A 26 30.97 16.89 12.01
CA GLY A 26 29.89 17.45 11.22
C GLY A 26 28.56 16.99 11.82
N PRO A 27 27.47 17.66 11.46
CA PRO A 27 26.15 17.18 11.86
C PRO A 27 25.98 15.71 11.45
N SER A 28 25.43 14.90 12.36
CA SER A 28 25.15 13.50 12.06
C SER A 28 24.11 13.38 10.93
N LEU A 29 24.03 12.21 10.28
CA LEU A 29 23.02 11.98 9.23
C LEU A 29 21.59 12.23 9.74
N ASP A 30 21.31 11.88 11.00
CA ASP A 30 20.04 12.21 11.67
C ASP A 30 19.79 13.72 11.75
N GLN A 31 20.80 14.50 12.16
CA GLN A 31 20.67 15.95 12.27
C GLN A 31 20.45 16.59 10.89
N LEU A 32 21.13 16.10 9.86
CA LEU A 32 20.93 16.56 8.48
C LEU A 32 19.52 16.21 7.97
N ALA A 33 19.01 15.03 8.29
CA ALA A 33 17.64 14.63 7.95
C ALA A 33 16.59 15.52 8.62
N LEU A 34 16.79 15.88 9.90
CA LEU A 34 15.90 16.78 10.63
C LEU A 34 15.94 18.23 10.12
N GLN A 35 17.11 18.68 9.63
CA GLN A 35 17.27 20.03 9.07
C GLN A 35 16.61 20.18 7.69
N GLY A 36 16.28 19.08 7.01
CA GLY A 36 15.63 19.08 5.69
C GLY A 36 16.55 19.47 4.53
N ASP A 37 17.87 19.58 4.75
CA ASP A 37 18.86 19.78 3.68
C ASP A 37 19.20 18.43 3.02
N PHE A 38 18.28 17.97 2.16
CA PHE A 38 18.35 16.64 1.55
C PHE A 38 19.49 16.49 0.55
N GLU A 39 19.93 17.56 -0.13
CA GLU A 39 21.10 17.48 -1.02
C GLU A 39 22.40 17.22 -0.24
N LYS A 40 22.55 17.90 0.91
CA LYS A 40 23.69 17.69 1.79
C LYS A 40 23.63 16.32 2.48
N LEU A 41 22.43 15.88 2.86
CA LEU A 41 22.23 14.53 3.39
C LEU A 41 22.63 13.45 2.37
N GLU A 42 22.18 13.56 1.12
CA GLU A 42 22.52 12.59 0.06
C GLU A 42 24.04 12.46 -0.10
N ARG A 43 24.74 13.60 -0.19
CA ARG A 43 26.20 13.65 -0.32
C ARG A 43 26.89 13.03 0.90
N ALA A 44 26.55 13.50 2.10
CA ALA A 44 27.17 13.04 3.34
C ALA A 44 26.94 11.53 3.57
N ALA A 45 25.73 11.04 3.30
CA ALA A 45 25.41 9.61 3.46
C ALA A 45 26.08 8.73 2.40
N SER A 46 26.20 9.22 1.16
CA SER A 46 26.91 8.51 0.08
C SER A 46 28.41 8.41 0.34
N ASP A 47 29.03 9.50 0.79
CA ASP A 47 30.44 9.54 1.17
C ASP A 47 30.72 8.61 2.35
N ASP A 48 29.85 8.63 3.36
CA ASP A 48 29.96 7.77 4.53
C ASP A 48 29.79 6.28 4.16
N PHE A 49 28.82 5.94 3.31
CA PHE A 49 28.67 4.57 2.80
C PHE A 49 29.90 4.12 2.02
N SER A 50 30.43 4.97 1.13
CA SER A 50 31.61 4.63 0.31
C SER A 50 32.87 4.41 1.16
N ALA A 51 32.98 5.12 2.29
CA ALA A 51 34.11 5.00 3.21
C ALA A 51 33.98 3.83 4.19
N THR A 52 32.76 3.52 4.66
CA THR A 52 32.55 2.61 5.80
C THR A 52 31.77 1.35 5.47
N TYR A 53 31.08 1.31 4.32
CA TYR A 53 30.11 0.28 3.94
C TYR A 53 28.99 0.06 4.98
N GLN A 54 28.73 1.06 5.82
CA GLN A 54 27.66 0.98 6.82
C GLN A 54 26.29 1.01 6.14
N LYS A 55 25.52 -0.06 6.33
CA LYS A 55 24.17 -0.18 5.76
C LYS A 55 23.25 0.98 6.18
N SER A 56 23.34 1.49 7.41
CA SER A 56 22.52 2.62 7.87
C SER A 56 22.64 3.85 6.98
N SER A 57 23.80 4.08 6.37
CA SER A 57 24.04 5.22 5.49
C SER A 57 23.20 5.12 4.21
N LEU A 58 22.96 3.91 3.68
CA LEU A 58 22.08 3.69 2.52
C LEU A 58 20.62 4.08 2.79
N TYR A 59 20.14 3.94 4.03
CA TYR A 59 18.79 4.42 4.39
C TYR A 59 18.70 5.94 4.22
N TYR A 60 19.70 6.70 4.66
CA TYR A 60 19.70 8.16 4.50
C TYR A 60 19.91 8.58 3.04
N VAL A 61 20.69 7.83 2.26
CA VAL A 61 20.77 8.04 0.80
C VAL A 61 19.40 7.88 0.16
N ALA A 62 18.69 6.78 0.45
CA ALA A 62 17.36 6.54 -0.07
C ALA A 62 16.35 7.61 0.36
N LEU A 63 16.36 8.00 1.63
CA LEU A 63 15.51 9.06 2.17
C LEU A 63 15.76 10.38 1.45
N ALA A 64 17.02 10.78 1.30
CA ALA A 64 17.36 12.02 0.61
C ALA A 64 16.92 12.00 -0.86
N GLN A 65 17.18 10.90 -1.57
CA GLN A 65 16.78 10.72 -2.97
C GLN A 65 15.26 10.77 -3.14
N GLU A 66 14.49 10.16 -2.23
CA GLU A 66 13.02 10.22 -2.25
C GLU A 66 12.54 11.68 -2.10
N ARG A 67 13.12 12.43 -1.17
CA ARG A 67 12.75 13.83 -0.90
C ARG A 67 13.16 14.78 -2.02
N LEU A 68 14.19 14.42 -2.79
CA LEU A 68 14.61 15.13 -4.00
C LEU A 68 13.86 14.68 -5.26
N GLY A 69 12.91 13.76 -5.16
CA GLY A 69 12.12 13.25 -6.29
C GLY A 69 12.86 12.25 -7.20
N LYS A 70 14.04 11.78 -6.79
CA LYS A 70 14.85 10.77 -7.48
C LYS A 70 14.34 9.36 -7.14
N LEU A 71 13.11 9.06 -7.55
CA LEU A 71 12.37 7.89 -7.04
C LEU A 71 13.02 6.54 -7.40
N LYS A 72 13.60 6.42 -8.59
CA LYS A 72 14.23 5.17 -9.05
C LYS A 72 15.55 4.89 -8.31
N GLU A 73 16.32 5.95 -8.10
CA GLU A 73 17.57 5.93 -7.35
C GLU A 73 17.29 5.62 -5.87
N ALA A 74 16.29 6.29 -5.28
CA ALA A 74 15.84 6.02 -3.93
C ALA A 74 15.45 4.55 -3.74
N ALA A 75 14.70 3.98 -4.71
CA ALA A 75 14.27 2.59 -4.63
C ALA A 75 15.46 1.64 -4.73
N SER A 76 16.44 1.93 -5.59
CA SER A 76 17.66 1.14 -5.74
C SER A 76 18.50 1.16 -4.46
N SER A 77 18.73 2.34 -3.87
CA SER A 77 19.46 2.51 -2.61
C SER A 77 18.76 1.78 -1.45
N LEU A 78 17.43 1.85 -1.41
CA LEU A 78 16.64 1.19 -0.39
C LEU A 78 16.63 -0.34 -0.52
N HIS A 79 16.54 -0.86 -1.75
CA HIS A 79 16.68 -2.29 -2.01
C HIS A 79 18.05 -2.81 -1.57
N LEU A 80 19.13 -2.05 -1.84
CA LEU A 80 20.46 -2.41 -1.37
C LEU A 80 20.54 -2.40 0.17
N TYR A 81 19.96 -1.38 0.83
CA TYR A 81 19.85 -1.34 2.29
C TYR A 81 19.15 -2.59 2.84
N LEU A 82 18.01 -2.96 2.26
CA LEU A 82 17.21 -4.12 2.69
C LEU A 82 17.95 -5.44 2.44
N ALA A 83 18.66 -5.56 1.31
CA ALA A 83 19.48 -6.72 0.99
C ALA A 83 20.64 -6.90 1.99
N MET A 84 21.32 -5.81 2.37
CA MET A 84 22.41 -5.85 3.36
C MET A 84 21.91 -6.06 4.79
N THR A 85 20.70 -5.61 5.10
CA THR A 85 20.13 -5.68 6.45
C THR A 85 19.41 -7.01 6.70
N GLY A 86 18.87 -7.62 5.63
CA GLY A 86 17.88 -8.68 5.71
C GLY A 86 16.51 -8.10 6.07
N LYS A 87 15.43 -8.65 5.49
CA LYS A 87 14.06 -8.13 5.66
C LYS A 87 13.68 -7.89 7.13
N GLN A 88 13.95 -8.87 8.00
CA GLN A 88 13.59 -8.78 9.42
C GLN A 88 14.41 -7.73 10.21
N GLY A 89 15.63 -7.42 9.75
CA GLY A 89 16.51 -6.44 10.39
C GLY A 89 16.19 -4.98 10.03
N ALA A 90 15.29 -4.74 9.07
CA ALA A 90 14.95 -3.38 8.63
C ALA A 90 14.28 -2.59 9.77
N SER A 91 14.69 -1.34 9.97
CA SER A 91 14.04 -0.45 10.94
C SER A 91 12.60 -0.13 10.51
N ALA A 92 11.75 0.26 11.46
CA ALA A 92 10.38 0.70 11.14
C ALA A 92 10.38 1.87 10.15
N ALA A 93 11.30 2.84 10.32
CA ALA A 93 11.42 3.97 9.42
C ALA A 93 11.81 3.55 7.99
N ALA A 94 12.72 2.58 7.84
CA ALA A 94 13.08 2.06 6.53
C ALA A 94 11.95 1.26 5.88
N ALA A 95 11.21 0.47 6.66
CA ALA A 95 10.04 -0.26 6.17
C ALA A 95 8.92 0.70 5.75
N GLN A 96 8.67 1.77 6.51
CA GLN A 96 7.73 2.84 6.13
C GLN A 96 8.14 3.52 4.82
N LEU A 97 9.43 3.88 4.69
CA LEU A 97 9.96 4.45 3.44
C LEU A 97 9.76 3.48 2.27
N ALA A 98 9.99 2.19 2.47
CA ALA A 98 9.84 1.17 1.43
C ALA A 98 8.40 0.98 0.98
N VAL A 99 7.44 0.98 1.91
CA VAL A 99 6.00 0.94 1.59
C VAL A 99 5.60 2.16 0.75
N LEU A 100 5.97 3.37 1.18
CA LEU A 100 5.59 4.60 0.50
C LEU A 100 6.25 4.76 -0.87
N LEU A 101 7.52 4.39 -0.97
CA LEU A 101 8.29 4.48 -2.20
C LEU A 101 7.92 3.37 -3.18
N GLY A 102 7.76 2.15 -2.69
CA GLY A 102 7.41 0.96 -3.48
C GLY A 102 6.13 1.19 -4.29
N ASN A 103 5.10 1.77 -3.69
CA ASN A 103 3.87 2.07 -4.44
C ASN A 103 4.11 3.08 -5.57
N ARG A 104 4.90 4.13 -5.32
CA ARG A 104 5.22 5.16 -6.34
C ARG A 104 6.03 4.63 -7.51
N VAL A 105 6.81 3.57 -7.31
CA VAL A 105 7.61 2.94 -8.36
C VAL A 105 6.96 1.66 -8.92
N GLY A 106 5.76 1.30 -8.46
CA GLY A 106 5.03 0.12 -8.92
C GLY A 106 5.57 -1.22 -8.41
N ASP A 107 6.34 -1.22 -7.33
CA ASP A 107 6.91 -2.42 -6.71
C ASP A 107 5.97 -2.97 -5.62
N ALA A 108 4.89 -3.63 -6.06
CA ALA A 108 3.87 -4.15 -5.15
C ALA A 108 4.40 -5.22 -4.18
N GLU A 109 5.41 -6.02 -4.57
CA GLU A 109 5.98 -7.04 -3.69
C GLU A 109 6.74 -6.40 -2.53
N LEU A 110 7.53 -5.36 -2.81
CA LEU A 110 8.21 -4.61 -1.76
C LEU A 110 7.22 -3.99 -0.76
N VAL A 111 6.12 -3.42 -1.27
CA VAL A 111 5.06 -2.84 -0.43
C VAL A 111 4.43 -3.89 0.48
N ILE A 112 4.11 -5.06 -0.08
CA ILE A 112 3.52 -6.16 0.68
C ILE A 112 4.48 -6.67 1.76
N ASP A 113 5.73 -6.96 1.41
CA ASP A 113 6.72 -7.49 2.33
C ASP A 113 6.97 -6.53 3.50
N MET A 114 7.17 -5.25 3.20
CA MET A 114 7.50 -4.25 4.21
C MET A 114 6.27 -3.80 5.00
N GLY A 115 5.08 -3.79 4.40
CA GLY A 115 3.84 -3.52 5.10
C GLY A 115 3.50 -4.61 6.12
N LEU A 116 3.68 -5.89 5.75
CA LEU A 116 3.49 -7.01 6.70
C LEU A 116 4.55 -6.98 7.82
N LEU A 117 5.78 -6.57 7.53
CA LEU A 117 6.80 -6.36 8.57
C LEU A 117 6.42 -5.23 9.55
N LEU A 118 5.84 -4.14 9.05
CA LEU A 118 5.35 -3.05 9.91
C LEU A 118 4.21 -3.52 10.80
N GLU A 119 3.32 -4.34 10.27
CA GLU A 119 2.25 -4.97 11.04
C GLU A 119 2.80 -5.88 12.14
N GLU A 120 3.76 -6.76 11.83
CA GLU A 120 4.45 -7.61 12.80
C GLU A 120 5.10 -6.79 13.93
N LYS A 121 5.66 -5.63 13.59
CA LYS A 121 6.29 -4.68 14.53
C LYS A 121 5.31 -3.74 15.23
N GLN A 122 4.01 -3.87 14.99
CA GLN A 122 2.97 -2.95 15.50
C GLN A 122 3.25 -1.48 15.17
N ALA A 123 3.88 -1.23 14.02
CA ALA A 123 4.28 0.08 13.52
C ALA A 123 3.57 0.47 12.21
N LEU A 124 2.56 -0.31 11.80
CA LEU A 124 1.71 0.00 10.67
C LEU A 124 0.71 1.11 11.04
N ASP A 125 0.82 2.25 10.35
CA ASP A 125 -0.09 3.38 10.49
C ASP A 125 -1.12 3.42 9.35
N GLU A 126 -2.11 4.30 9.43
CA GLU A 126 -3.17 4.41 8.41
C GLU A 126 -2.60 4.61 7.00
N ARG A 127 -1.56 5.45 6.86
CA ARG A 127 -0.98 5.78 5.56
C ARG A 127 -0.33 4.56 4.94
N THR A 128 0.51 3.85 5.69
CA THR A 128 1.18 2.63 5.24
C THR A 128 0.23 1.45 5.09
N ALA A 129 -0.82 1.36 5.92
CA ALA A 129 -1.90 0.38 5.78
C ALA A 129 -2.67 0.57 4.47
N LYS A 130 -2.92 1.81 4.04
CA LYS A 130 -3.57 2.11 2.75
C LYS A 130 -2.74 1.62 1.56
N GLU A 131 -1.43 1.90 1.56
CA GLU A 131 -0.53 1.43 0.51
C GLU A 131 -0.48 -0.11 0.47
N LEU A 132 -0.36 -0.75 1.65
CA LEU A 132 -0.38 -2.21 1.77
C LEU A 132 -1.69 -2.81 1.24
N TYR A 133 -2.83 -2.22 1.62
CA TYR A 133 -4.15 -2.64 1.15
C TYR A 133 -4.24 -2.63 -0.39
N GLN A 134 -3.81 -1.54 -1.03
CA GLN A 134 -3.81 -1.42 -2.49
C GLN A 134 -2.90 -2.45 -3.16
N ALA A 135 -1.70 -2.66 -2.60
CA ALA A 135 -0.77 -3.65 -3.12
C ALA A 135 -1.34 -5.07 -3.01
N LEU A 136 -1.96 -5.44 -1.88
CA LEU A 136 -2.60 -6.75 -1.69
C LEU A 136 -3.73 -7.00 -2.70
N LEU A 137 -4.56 -5.99 -2.98
CA LEU A 137 -5.61 -6.08 -4.00
C LEU A 137 -5.03 -6.27 -5.40
N SER A 138 -3.97 -5.55 -5.75
CA SER A 138 -3.30 -5.68 -7.06
C SER A 138 -2.73 -7.09 -7.30
N ARG A 139 -2.47 -7.84 -6.22
CA ARG A 139 -1.99 -9.22 -6.23
C ARG A 139 -3.07 -10.25 -5.93
N THR A 140 -4.35 -9.86 -6.00
CA THR A 140 -5.50 -10.75 -5.75
C THR A 140 -5.51 -11.41 -4.36
N ARG A 141 -4.76 -10.85 -3.39
CA ARG A 141 -4.73 -11.31 -1.99
C ARG A 141 -5.89 -10.69 -1.21
N THR A 142 -7.12 -11.00 -1.63
CA THR A 142 -8.34 -10.31 -1.14
C THR A 142 -8.61 -10.52 0.34
N ASP A 143 -8.28 -11.69 0.89
CA ASP A 143 -8.52 -11.99 2.31
C ASP A 143 -7.54 -11.23 3.22
N ASP A 144 -6.28 -11.09 2.80
CA ASP A 144 -5.30 -10.26 3.49
C ASP A 144 -5.69 -8.77 3.40
N ALA A 145 -6.11 -8.32 2.22
CA ALA A 145 -6.58 -6.95 2.04
C ALA A 145 -7.79 -6.65 2.95
N HIS A 146 -8.74 -7.59 3.05
CA HIS A 146 -9.88 -7.50 3.95
C HIS A 146 -9.44 -7.36 5.42
N ARG A 147 -8.48 -8.17 5.84
CA ARG A 147 -7.92 -8.12 7.20
C ARG A 147 -7.27 -6.77 7.49
N ILE A 148 -6.39 -6.28 6.61
CA ILE A 148 -5.76 -4.96 6.76
C ILE A 148 -6.81 -3.85 6.83
N PHE A 149 -7.83 -3.89 5.96
CA PHE A 149 -8.88 -2.89 5.97
C PHE A 149 -9.64 -2.88 7.31
N THR A 150 -10.12 -4.04 7.74
CA THR A 150 -10.94 -4.14 8.95
C THR A 150 -10.19 -3.76 10.21
N THR A 151 -8.88 -4.00 10.26
CA THR A 151 -8.03 -3.68 11.41
C THR A 151 -7.58 -2.21 11.42
N TYR A 152 -7.22 -1.63 10.27
CA TYR A 152 -6.52 -0.33 10.22
C TYR A 152 -7.27 0.79 9.50
N LEU A 153 -8.20 0.48 8.59
CA LEU A 153 -8.80 1.46 7.67
C LEU A 153 -10.32 1.60 7.80
N LYS A 154 -10.97 0.72 8.55
CA LYS A 154 -12.44 0.68 8.64
C LYS A 154 -13.06 2.01 9.10
N GLU A 155 -12.37 2.75 9.96
CA GLU A 155 -12.85 4.04 10.47
C GLU A 155 -12.45 5.23 9.58
N THR A 156 -11.60 5.00 8.58
CA THR A 156 -11.00 6.05 7.75
C THR A 156 -11.57 6.08 6.34
N ILE A 157 -12.26 5.01 5.93
CA ILE A 157 -12.96 4.88 4.67
C ILE A 157 -14.44 4.67 4.96
N ASP A 158 -15.30 5.45 4.30
CA ASP A 158 -16.75 5.26 4.39
C ASP A 158 -17.15 3.84 3.95
N SER A 159 -18.11 3.25 4.66
CA SER A 159 -18.57 1.87 4.44
C SER A 159 -18.95 1.59 2.97
N PHE A 160 -19.49 2.57 2.25
CA PHE A 160 -19.86 2.43 0.84
C PHE A 160 -18.63 2.30 -0.06
N ALA A 161 -17.61 3.13 0.17
CA ALA A 161 -16.36 3.06 -0.59
C ALA A 161 -15.67 1.70 -0.39
N TYR A 162 -15.68 1.19 0.84
CA TYR A 162 -15.15 -0.12 1.14
C TYR A 162 -15.89 -1.27 0.41
N ALA A 163 -17.22 -1.28 0.50
CA ALA A 163 -18.02 -2.28 -0.18
C ALA A 163 -17.81 -2.24 -1.71
N THR A 164 -17.63 -1.03 -2.27
CA THR A 164 -17.33 -0.83 -3.69
C THR A 164 -16.02 -1.52 -4.09
N VAL A 165 -14.95 -1.34 -3.31
CA VAL A 165 -13.65 -1.97 -3.61
C VAL A 165 -13.75 -3.50 -3.57
N LEU A 166 -14.51 -4.08 -2.64
CA LEU A 166 -14.69 -5.54 -2.59
C LEU A 166 -15.41 -6.08 -3.83
N VAL A 167 -16.41 -5.35 -4.33
CA VAL A 167 -17.13 -5.69 -5.56
C VAL A 167 -16.18 -5.64 -6.76
N GLU A 168 -15.38 -4.58 -6.88
CA GLU A 168 -14.41 -4.39 -7.97
C GLU A 168 -13.29 -5.43 -7.97
N ALA A 169 -12.75 -5.72 -6.79
CA ALA A 169 -11.70 -6.73 -6.59
C ALA A 169 -12.21 -8.16 -6.77
N LYS A 170 -13.50 -8.37 -7.03
CA LYS A 170 -14.13 -9.69 -7.14
C LYS A 170 -13.81 -10.55 -5.91
N ALA A 171 -13.82 -9.95 -4.71
CA ALA A 171 -13.58 -10.62 -3.43
C ALA A 171 -14.66 -11.67 -3.11
N SER A 172 -14.38 -12.61 -2.20
CA SER A 172 -15.34 -13.68 -1.88
C SER A 172 -16.73 -13.14 -1.53
N PHE A 173 -17.78 -13.82 -2.02
CA PHE A 173 -19.15 -13.30 -1.90
C PHE A 173 -19.61 -13.14 -0.44
N SER A 174 -19.07 -13.96 0.46
CA SER A 174 -19.30 -13.83 1.90
C SER A 174 -18.85 -12.46 2.43
N LEU A 175 -17.64 -12.02 2.05
CA LEU A 175 -17.10 -10.72 2.46
C LEU A 175 -17.90 -9.56 1.86
N VAL A 176 -18.28 -9.69 0.59
CA VAL A 176 -19.16 -8.71 -0.07
C VAL A 176 -20.47 -8.59 0.71
N LYS A 177 -21.16 -9.70 0.99
CA LYS A 177 -22.41 -9.70 1.75
C LYS A 177 -22.27 -9.05 3.12
N GLN A 178 -21.17 -9.32 3.83
CA GLN A 178 -20.89 -8.69 5.12
C GLN A 178 -20.72 -7.17 4.99
N ALA A 179 -19.99 -6.70 3.98
CA ALA A 179 -19.84 -5.25 3.75
C ALA A 179 -21.18 -4.58 3.45
N PHE A 180 -22.05 -5.20 2.64
CA PHE A 180 -23.39 -4.68 2.37
C PHE A 180 -24.27 -4.55 3.62
N SER A 181 -24.08 -5.39 4.63
CA SER A 181 -24.87 -5.32 5.87
C SER A 181 -24.62 -4.05 6.70
N SER A 182 -23.50 -3.36 6.44
CA SER A 182 -23.15 -2.08 7.08
C SER A 182 -23.63 -0.84 6.32
N LEU A 183 -24.25 -1.03 5.15
CA LEU A 183 -24.72 0.07 4.30
C LEU A 183 -26.16 0.46 4.62
N SER A 184 -26.51 1.73 4.37
CA SER A 184 -27.91 2.12 4.21
C SER A 184 -28.53 1.42 3.01
N ASP A 185 -29.86 1.32 2.98
CA ASP A 185 -30.57 0.73 1.84
C ASP A 185 -30.25 1.43 0.51
N GLU A 186 -30.02 2.75 0.54
CA GLU A 186 -29.65 3.56 -0.62
C GLU A 186 -28.30 3.15 -1.20
N HIS A 187 -27.30 3.11 -0.33
CA HIS A 187 -25.95 2.70 -0.69
C HIS A 187 -25.91 1.25 -1.14
N ALA A 188 -26.63 0.35 -0.48
CA ALA A 188 -26.73 -1.05 -0.88
C ALA A 188 -27.36 -1.21 -2.26
N VAL A 189 -28.51 -0.58 -2.52
CA VAL A 189 -29.18 -0.68 -3.84
C VAL A 189 -28.34 -0.06 -4.94
N THR A 190 -27.69 1.07 -4.67
CA THR A 190 -26.77 1.72 -5.62
C THR A 190 -25.60 0.80 -5.97
N LEU A 191 -25.02 0.14 -4.96
CA LEU A 191 -23.90 -0.78 -5.18
C LEU A 191 -24.34 -2.08 -5.88
N LEU A 192 -25.53 -2.61 -5.59
CA LEU A 192 -26.10 -3.73 -6.35
C LEU A 192 -26.27 -3.37 -7.82
N GLN A 193 -26.77 -2.18 -8.11
CA GLN A 193 -26.92 -1.69 -9.48
C GLN A 193 -25.56 -1.55 -10.18
N TYR A 194 -24.55 -1.02 -9.51
CA TYR A 194 -23.18 -0.98 -10.02
C TYR A 194 -22.63 -2.39 -10.30
N ALA A 195 -22.69 -3.30 -9.32
CA ALA A 195 -22.23 -4.69 -9.44
C ALA A 195 -22.93 -5.44 -10.59
N SER A 196 -24.21 -5.14 -10.85
CA SER A 196 -24.98 -5.75 -11.95
C SER A 196 -24.53 -5.32 -13.34
N SER A 197 -23.82 -4.19 -13.45
CA SER A 197 -23.25 -3.71 -14.72
C SER A 197 -21.91 -4.35 -15.06
N MET A 198 -21.27 -4.98 -14.07
CA MET A 198 -20.03 -5.72 -14.26
C MET A 198 -20.29 -7.09 -14.87
N GLU A 199 -19.28 -7.65 -15.54
CA GLU A 199 -19.32 -9.03 -16.02
C GLU A 199 -19.06 -10.00 -14.86
N ASN A 200 -20.14 -10.63 -14.39
CA ASN A 200 -20.11 -11.68 -13.40
C ASN A 200 -20.28 -13.04 -14.09
N GLY A 201 -19.47 -14.03 -13.71
CA GLY A 201 -19.73 -15.43 -14.12
C GLY A 201 -21.06 -15.92 -13.53
N VAL A 202 -21.66 -16.94 -14.16
CA VAL A 202 -23.00 -17.48 -13.86
C VAL A 202 -23.26 -17.67 -12.35
N GLN A 203 -22.35 -18.35 -11.64
CA GLN A 203 -22.51 -18.62 -10.21
C GLN A 203 -22.55 -17.33 -9.38
N ARG A 204 -21.62 -16.40 -9.64
CA ARG A 204 -21.54 -15.14 -8.90
C ARG A 204 -22.75 -14.25 -9.19
N ALA A 205 -23.21 -14.23 -10.44
CA ALA A 205 -24.43 -13.53 -10.81
C ALA A 205 -25.65 -14.10 -10.06
N TYR A 206 -25.74 -15.42 -9.92
CA TYR A 206 -26.78 -16.08 -9.13
C TYR A 206 -26.70 -15.71 -7.64
N ASP A 207 -25.51 -15.70 -7.05
CA ASP A 207 -25.31 -15.32 -5.65
C ASP A 207 -25.78 -13.88 -5.40
N TYR A 208 -25.41 -12.93 -6.27
CA TYR A 208 -25.90 -11.55 -6.22
C TYR A 208 -27.41 -11.46 -6.42
N PHE A 209 -27.98 -12.22 -7.35
CA PHE A 209 -29.42 -12.26 -7.58
C PHE A 209 -30.17 -12.66 -6.31
N VAL A 210 -29.79 -13.79 -5.70
CA VAL A 210 -30.42 -14.29 -4.46
C VAL A 210 -30.26 -13.28 -3.32
N PHE A 211 -29.10 -12.64 -3.21
CA PHE A 211 -28.90 -11.62 -2.18
C PHE A 211 -29.74 -10.36 -2.42
N ALA A 212 -29.80 -9.86 -3.66
CA ALA A 212 -30.59 -8.68 -4.03
C ALA A 212 -32.10 -8.90 -3.78
N LEU A 213 -32.61 -10.13 -3.95
CA LEU A 213 -34.00 -10.46 -3.62
C LEU A 213 -34.37 -10.13 -2.16
N SER A 214 -33.42 -10.18 -1.23
CA SER A 214 -33.67 -9.82 0.17
C SER A 214 -34.04 -8.34 0.39
N TYR A 215 -33.79 -7.48 -0.60
CA TYR A 215 -34.16 -6.07 -0.58
C TYR A 215 -35.55 -5.81 -1.17
N GLU A 216 -36.18 -6.77 -1.85
CA GLU A 216 -37.50 -6.58 -2.50
C GLU A 216 -38.61 -6.25 -1.49
N ASN A 217 -38.50 -6.80 -0.27
CA ASN A 217 -39.45 -6.57 0.82
C ASN A 217 -39.13 -5.34 1.69
N ARG A 218 -38.05 -4.59 1.40
CA ARG A 218 -37.70 -3.40 2.17
C ARG A 218 -38.52 -2.19 1.74
N ILE A 219 -38.61 -1.20 2.63
CA ILE A 219 -39.27 0.07 2.35
C ILE A 219 -38.32 0.93 1.53
N LEU A 220 -38.42 0.81 0.20
CA LEU A 220 -37.61 1.53 -0.78
C LEU A 220 -38.47 2.56 -1.52
N ASP A 221 -37.89 3.72 -1.84
CA ASP A 221 -38.55 4.70 -2.71
C ASP A 221 -38.61 4.23 -4.17
N GLY A 222 -39.26 5.02 -5.04
CA GLY A 222 -39.44 4.67 -6.46
C GLY A 222 -38.13 4.49 -7.22
N THR A 223 -37.16 5.38 -6.99
CA THR A 223 -35.84 5.35 -7.63
C THR A 223 -35.05 4.12 -7.19
N MET A 224 -35.03 3.86 -5.88
CA MET A 224 -34.38 2.68 -5.30
C MET A 224 -35.02 1.40 -5.82
N LYS A 225 -36.35 1.30 -5.87
CA LYS A 225 -37.02 0.11 -6.42
C LYS A 225 -36.69 -0.12 -7.88
N LYS A 226 -36.65 0.95 -8.69
CA LYS A 226 -36.27 0.86 -10.10
C LYS A 226 -34.84 0.38 -10.27
N ASN A 227 -33.91 0.92 -9.48
CA ASN A 227 -32.51 0.48 -9.45
C ASN A 227 -32.40 -0.98 -9.02
N LEU A 228 -33.09 -1.39 -7.97
CA LEU A 228 -33.09 -2.78 -7.50
C LEU A 228 -33.62 -3.74 -8.57
N TYR A 229 -34.75 -3.43 -9.21
CA TYR A 229 -35.33 -4.29 -10.25
C TYR A 229 -34.45 -4.33 -11.50
N THR A 230 -33.79 -3.22 -11.85
CA THR A 230 -32.80 -3.21 -12.94
C THR A 230 -31.61 -4.12 -12.61
N ALA A 231 -31.10 -4.06 -11.38
CA ALA A 231 -30.02 -4.93 -10.92
C ALA A 231 -30.43 -6.41 -10.95
N LEU A 232 -31.62 -6.74 -10.41
CA LEU A 232 -32.17 -8.09 -10.41
C LEU A 232 -32.35 -8.65 -11.82
N ALA A 233 -32.84 -7.84 -12.77
CA ALA A 233 -32.97 -8.25 -14.16
C ALA A 233 -31.62 -8.61 -14.79
N ARG A 234 -30.59 -7.79 -14.55
CA ARG A 234 -29.22 -8.00 -15.07
C ARG A 234 -28.55 -9.21 -14.46
N PHE A 235 -28.60 -9.37 -13.13
CA PHE A 235 -28.04 -10.55 -12.46
C PHE A 235 -28.74 -11.83 -12.92
N ALA A 236 -30.08 -11.83 -13.00
CA ALA A 236 -30.83 -12.97 -13.52
C ALA A 236 -30.42 -13.31 -14.97
N SER A 237 -30.21 -12.29 -15.82
CA SER A 237 -29.74 -12.52 -17.19
C SER A 237 -28.34 -13.12 -17.23
N GLN A 238 -27.40 -12.63 -16.42
CA GLN A 238 -26.03 -13.17 -16.34
C GLN A 238 -25.99 -14.58 -15.72
N ALA A 239 -26.98 -14.93 -14.89
CA ALA A 239 -27.14 -16.24 -14.28
C ALA A 239 -28.00 -17.22 -15.11
N ASP A 240 -28.28 -16.91 -16.38
CA ASP A 240 -29.14 -17.69 -17.29
C ASP A 240 -30.59 -17.91 -16.82
N GLN A 241 -31.10 -17.06 -15.93
CA GLN A 241 -32.47 -17.10 -15.41
C GLN A 241 -33.43 -16.22 -16.21
N ARG A 242 -33.67 -16.60 -17.47
CA ARG A 242 -34.46 -15.81 -18.44
C ARG A 242 -35.85 -15.37 -17.94
N VAL A 243 -36.57 -16.26 -17.24
CA VAL A 243 -37.91 -15.96 -16.72
C VAL A 243 -37.85 -14.85 -15.66
N GLN A 244 -36.88 -14.92 -14.74
CA GLN A 244 -36.68 -13.90 -13.71
C GLN A 244 -36.19 -12.59 -14.31
N ALA A 245 -35.28 -12.65 -15.29
CA ALA A 245 -34.79 -11.47 -15.99
C ALA A 245 -35.94 -10.66 -16.62
N ASN A 246 -36.84 -11.34 -17.35
CA ASN A 246 -38.00 -10.70 -17.99
C ASN A 246 -39.00 -10.12 -16.98
N LYS A 247 -39.23 -10.83 -15.86
CA LYS A 247 -40.08 -10.34 -14.75
C LYS A 247 -39.54 -9.01 -14.22
N TYR A 248 -38.28 -8.98 -13.79
CA TYR A 248 -37.71 -7.80 -13.15
C TYR A 248 -37.47 -6.65 -14.13
N GLN A 249 -37.17 -6.95 -15.40
CA GLN A 249 -37.12 -5.92 -16.44
C GLN A 249 -38.46 -5.22 -16.62
N SER A 250 -39.56 -5.98 -16.61
CA SER A 250 -40.91 -5.43 -16.73
C SER A 250 -41.25 -4.57 -15.52
N LEU A 251 -40.95 -5.04 -14.30
CA LEU A 251 -41.18 -4.27 -13.06
C LEU A 251 -40.38 -2.97 -13.04
N ALA A 252 -39.11 -2.98 -13.45
CA ALA A 252 -38.28 -1.77 -13.54
C ALA A 252 -38.87 -0.73 -14.50
N ASN A 253 -39.42 -1.18 -15.64
CA ASN A 253 -40.02 -0.28 -16.65
C ASN A 253 -41.36 0.33 -16.20
N THR A 254 -42.05 -0.27 -15.23
CA THR A 254 -43.30 0.30 -14.67
C THR A 254 -43.08 1.40 -13.65
N LEU A 255 -41.84 1.59 -13.20
CA LEU A 255 -41.49 2.61 -12.23
C LEU A 255 -40.97 3.88 -12.92
N PRO A 256 -41.39 5.08 -12.45
CA PRO A 256 -40.98 6.36 -13.01
C PRO A 256 -39.46 6.54 -13.03
#